data_AF-A0A7X9DQY8-F1
#
_entry.id   AF-A0A7X9DQY8-F1
#
_cell.length_a   1.000
_cell.length_b   1.000
_cell.length_c   1.000
_cell.angle_alpha   90.00
_cell.angle_beta   90.00
_cell.angle_gamma   90.00
#
_symmetry.space_group_name_H-M   'P 1'
#
loop_
_entity.id
_entity.type
_entity.pdbx_description
1 polymer ?
#
loop_
_entity_poly.entity_id
_entity_poly.type
_entity_poly.pdbx_seq_one_letter_code
_entity_poly.pdbx_strand_id
1 'polypeptide(L)'
;ISRKRERIQKKHLSVFMRYAAIILVVFGLGIGLYSVHYFIRSGKKDIYSSVAGERKEVILPDGSHVWLNSNSSVSYKENFLTAKRKVELHGEAFFEVTANKEKPFEVECGPIEIIVTGTRFNVTAYPSENRIITTLTEGKILLNTKEQKPVALLPGQQAIFEKKEKLLTIKINVPAERITSWKDNKLVFRNEPLQSVFESLGHWYGVTFDVADSSLLAMHYTVTVTDEPLDEILLLLSHTIDIKYTISHGHVIVSRNQ
;
A
#
# COMPACT_ATOMS: atom_id res chain seq x y z
N ILE A 1 56.71 -20.29 45.75
CA ILE A 1 55.95 -20.92 44.63
C ILE A 1 54.88 -19.98 44.03
N SER A 2 54.27 -19.06 44.77
CA SER A 2 53.18 -18.18 44.25
C SER A 2 53.60 -17.20 43.14
N ARG A 3 54.75 -16.51 43.25
CA ARG A 3 55.20 -15.51 42.27
C ARG A 3 55.49 -16.05 40.86
N LYS A 4 55.84 -17.34 40.73
CA LYS A 4 56.14 -17.97 39.43
C LYS A 4 54.86 -18.36 38.68
N ARG A 5 53.82 -18.81 39.39
CA ARG A 5 52.46 -19.06 38.84
C ARG A 5 51.80 -17.77 38.35
N GLU A 6 51.96 -16.68 39.11
CA GLU A 6 51.38 -15.38 38.76
C GLU A 6 51.98 -14.79 37.47
N ARG A 7 53.29 -14.96 37.24
CA ARG A 7 53.96 -14.56 35.98
C ARG A 7 53.50 -15.38 34.77
N ILE A 8 53.31 -16.69 34.95
CA ILE A 8 52.81 -17.59 33.88
C ILE A 8 51.37 -17.25 33.52
N GLN A 9 50.51 -16.99 34.51
CA GLN A 9 49.13 -16.55 34.31
C GLN A 9 49.05 -15.20 33.58
N LYS A 10 49.87 -14.21 33.97
CA LYS A 10 49.94 -12.91 33.27
C LYS A 10 50.40 -13.06 31.81
N LYS A 11 51.31 -13.99 31.52
CA LYS A 11 51.77 -14.26 30.15
C LYS A 11 50.67 -14.91 29.30
N HIS A 12 49.97 -15.91 29.82
CA HIS A 12 48.82 -16.51 29.12
C HIS A 12 47.68 -15.50 28.92
N LEU A 13 47.39 -14.65 29.89
CA LEU A 13 46.40 -13.58 29.78
C LEU A 13 46.78 -12.56 28.69
N SER A 14 48.06 -12.17 28.60
CA SER A 14 48.53 -11.25 27.54
C SER A 14 48.42 -11.84 26.13
N VAL A 15 48.66 -13.16 26.00
CA VAL A 15 48.54 -13.88 24.73
C VAL A 15 47.06 -14.05 24.35
N PHE A 16 46.20 -14.37 25.31
CA PHE A 16 44.75 -14.42 25.11
C PHE A 16 44.17 -13.06 24.69
N MET A 17 44.62 -11.97 25.33
CA MET A 17 44.23 -10.60 24.97
C MET A 17 44.63 -10.24 23.53
N ARG A 18 45.77 -10.74 23.03
CA ARG A 18 46.17 -10.54 21.62
C ARG A 18 45.25 -11.27 20.65
N TYR A 19 44.89 -12.52 20.96
CA TYR A 19 43.95 -13.27 20.13
C TYR A 19 42.54 -12.65 20.17
N ALA A 20 42.07 -12.21 21.33
CA ALA A 20 40.80 -11.52 21.48
C ALA A 20 40.76 -10.21 20.66
N ALA A 21 41.85 -9.44 20.66
CA ALA A 21 41.96 -8.22 19.86
C ALA A 21 41.89 -8.51 18.34
N ILE A 22 42.56 -9.56 17.86
CA ILE A 22 42.50 -9.97 16.45
C ILE A 22 41.07 -10.38 16.06
N ILE A 23 40.40 -11.17 16.92
CA ILE A 23 39.02 -11.59 16.68
C ILE A 23 38.09 -10.37 16.61
N LEU A 24 38.23 -9.41 17.52
CA LEU A 24 37.44 -8.17 17.51
C LEU A 24 37.67 -7.34 16.25
N VAL A 25 38.92 -7.25 15.76
CA VAL A 25 39.24 -6.53 14.53
C VAL A 25 38.63 -7.22 13.31
N VAL A 26 38.71 -8.56 13.22
CA VAL A 26 38.12 -9.33 12.11
C VAL A 26 36.60 -9.24 12.14
N PHE A 27 35.98 -9.37 13.32
CA PHE A 27 34.54 -9.21 13.47
C PHE A 27 34.08 -7.78 13.15
N GLY A 28 34.83 -6.77 13.61
CA GLY A 28 34.56 -5.36 13.33
C GLY A 28 34.67 -5.05 11.84
N LEU A 29 35.69 -5.57 11.16
CA LEU A 29 35.83 -5.47 9.70
C LEU A 29 34.69 -6.20 8.97
N GLY A 30 34.31 -7.41 9.43
CA GLY A 30 33.20 -8.16 8.86
C GLY A 30 31.86 -7.41 8.98
N ILE A 31 31.57 -6.88 10.17
CA ILE A 31 30.38 -6.06 10.42
C ILE A 31 30.43 -4.77 9.59
N GLY A 32 31.60 -4.12 9.52
CA GLY A 32 31.80 -2.90 8.73
C GLY A 32 31.54 -3.14 7.24
N LEU A 33 32.16 -4.17 6.66
CA LEU A 33 31.98 -4.55 5.26
C LEU A 33 30.53 -4.98 4.98
N TYR A 34 29.91 -5.74 5.88
CA TYR A 34 28.50 -6.11 5.78
C TYR A 34 27.58 -4.88 5.81
N SER A 35 27.84 -3.94 6.72
CA SER A 35 27.06 -2.71 6.87
C SER A 35 27.19 -1.81 5.64
N VAL A 36 28.41 -1.67 5.10
CA VAL A 36 28.66 -0.93 3.85
C VAL A 36 27.98 -1.62 2.67
N HIS A 37 28.09 -2.95 2.56
CA HIS A 37 27.41 -3.70 1.50
C HIS A 37 25.89 -3.54 1.56
N TYR A 38 25.31 -3.61 2.77
CA TYR A 38 23.88 -3.41 3.00
C TYR A 38 23.44 -1.99 2.64
N PHE A 39 24.22 -0.97 3.05
CA PHE A 39 23.93 0.44 2.75
C PHE A 39 23.97 0.72 1.24
N ILE A 40 24.98 0.22 0.54
CA ILE A 40 25.10 0.35 -0.92
C ILE A 40 23.93 -0.35 -1.63
N ARG A 41 23.46 -1.50 -1.13
CA ARG A 41 22.31 -2.22 -1.70
C ARG A 41 20.96 -1.57 -1.41
N SER A 42 20.84 -0.87 -0.28
CA SER A 42 19.59 -0.21 0.11
C SER A 42 19.20 0.85 -0.92
N GLY A 43 20.19 1.56 -1.49
CA GLY A 43 20.00 2.54 -2.54
C GLY A 43 19.14 3.73 -2.09
N LYS A 44 19.39 4.91 -2.64
CA LYS A 44 18.49 6.03 -2.39
C LYS A 44 17.14 5.76 -3.08
N LYS A 45 16.05 5.96 -2.35
CA LYS A 45 14.68 5.84 -2.85
C LYS A 45 14.08 7.23 -3.02
N ASP A 46 13.46 7.48 -4.16
CA ASP A 46 12.57 8.62 -4.32
C ASP A 46 11.18 8.19 -3.81
N ILE A 47 10.53 9.06 -3.04
CA ILE A 47 9.23 8.79 -2.43
C ILE A 47 8.30 9.95 -2.74
N TYR A 48 7.14 9.63 -3.29
CA TYR A 48 6.02 10.55 -3.46
C TYR A 48 4.89 10.11 -2.54
N SER A 49 4.29 11.05 -1.83
CA SER A 49 3.17 10.80 -0.93
C SER A 49 2.10 11.87 -1.05
N SER A 50 0.89 11.50 -0.63
CA SER A 50 -0.27 12.35 -0.40
C SER A 50 -0.65 12.28 1.08
N VAL A 51 -1.11 13.40 1.64
CA VAL A 51 -1.66 13.44 3.01
C VAL A 51 -3.15 13.07 3.03
N ALA A 52 -3.76 13.05 4.21
CA ALA A 52 -5.18 12.79 4.38
C ALA A 52 -6.04 13.80 3.58
N GLY A 53 -6.99 13.29 2.80
CA GLY A 53 -7.90 14.08 1.95
C GLY A 53 -7.26 14.63 0.67
N GLU A 54 -5.96 14.42 0.47
CA GLU A 54 -5.23 14.87 -0.73
C GLU A 54 -5.20 13.77 -1.80
N ARG A 55 -5.38 14.16 -3.06
CA ARG A 55 -5.07 13.34 -4.23
C ARG A 55 -3.98 14.02 -5.03
N LYS A 56 -3.06 13.24 -5.60
CA LYS A 56 -1.89 13.79 -6.30
C LYS A 56 -1.54 12.95 -7.50
N GLU A 57 -1.22 13.61 -8.61
CA GLU A 57 -0.64 12.96 -9.78
C GLU A 57 0.89 13.04 -9.75
N VAL A 58 1.54 11.94 -10.11
CA VAL A 58 3.00 11.78 -10.18
C VAL A 58 3.34 11.17 -11.52
N ILE A 59 4.28 11.79 -12.24
CA ILE A 59 4.83 11.25 -13.48
C ILE A 59 6.17 10.59 -13.16
N LEU A 60 6.27 9.29 -13.40
CA LEU A 60 7.48 8.51 -13.15
C LEU A 60 8.52 8.74 -14.26
N PRO A 61 9.81 8.42 -14.03
CA PRO A 61 10.87 8.62 -15.01
C PRO A 61 10.69 7.88 -16.35
N ASP A 62 9.86 6.84 -16.39
CA ASP A 62 9.53 6.10 -17.63
C ASP A 62 8.31 6.68 -18.37
N GLY A 63 7.76 7.81 -17.91
CA GLY A 63 6.56 8.44 -18.44
C GLY A 63 5.25 7.84 -17.94
N SER A 64 5.29 6.84 -17.05
CA SER A 64 4.06 6.30 -16.45
C SER A 64 3.43 7.32 -15.49
N HIS A 65 2.10 7.44 -15.55
CA HIS A 65 1.34 8.31 -14.66
C HIS A 65 0.79 7.50 -13.46
N VAL A 66 0.91 8.08 -12.28
CA VAL A 66 0.43 7.49 -11.02
C VAL A 66 -0.38 8.53 -10.28
N TRP A 67 -1.67 8.26 -10.11
CA TRP A 67 -2.53 9.04 -9.23
C TRP A 67 -2.50 8.37 -7.87
N LEU A 68 -2.16 9.11 -6.83
CA LEU A 68 -2.20 8.70 -5.44
C LEU A 68 -3.50 9.21 -4.81
N ASN A 69 -4.23 8.33 -4.13
CA ASN A 69 -5.35 8.72 -3.30
C ASN A 69 -4.86 9.20 -1.92
N SER A 70 -5.76 9.61 -1.03
CA SER A 70 -5.49 10.02 0.35
C SER A 70 -4.58 9.05 1.10
N ASN A 71 -3.66 9.56 1.93
CA ASN A 71 -2.75 8.77 2.76
C ASN A 71 -2.00 7.66 1.99
N SER A 72 -1.54 7.97 0.78
CA SER A 72 -0.88 7.00 -0.10
C SER A 72 0.54 7.43 -0.43
N SER A 73 1.39 6.47 -0.78
CA SER A 73 2.75 6.72 -1.21
C SER A 73 3.21 5.72 -2.24
N VAL A 74 3.97 6.21 -3.21
CA VAL A 74 4.71 5.39 -4.17
C VAL A 74 6.19 5.73 -4.06
N SER A 75 7.03 4.70 -4.07
CA SER A 75 8.49 4.88 -4.05
C SER A 75 9.19 4.00 -5.06
N TYR A 76 10.35 4.45 -5.54
CA TYR A 76 11.19 3.70 -6.46
C TYR A 76 12.68 4.00 -6.22
N LYS A 77 13.55 3.13 -6.71
CA LYS A 77 15.01 3.29 -6.60
C LYS A 77 15.56 4.19 -7.69
N GLU A 78 16.65 4.93 -7.43
CA GLU A 78 17.30 5.80 -8.44
C GLU A 78 17.64 5.08 -9.76
N ASN A 79 17.90 3.77 -9.73
CA ASN A 79 18.18 2.95 -10.92
C ASN A 79 16.93 2.39 -11.62
N PHE A 80 15.74 2.98 -11.42
CA PHE A 80 14.45 2.54 -11.96
C PHE A 80 14.48 2.27 -13.48
N LEU A 81 15.09 3.18 -14.26
CA LEU A 81 15.18 3.04 -15.72
C LEU A 81 16.25 2.05 -16.18
N THR A 82 17.30 1.79 -15.40
CA THR A 82 18.44 0.97 -15.82
C THR A 82 18.33 -0.47 -15.32
N ALA A 83 17.84 -0.70 -14.11
CA ALA A 83 17.65 -2.03 -13.53
C ALA A 83 16.25 -2.59 -13.81
N LYS A 84 15.26 -2.22 -12.99
CA LYS A 84 13.87 -2.69 -13.08
C LYS A 84 12.92 -1.51 -12.86
N ARG A 85 11.86 -1.44 -13.67
CA ARG A 85 10.75 -0.49 -13.47
C ARG A 85 9.88 -0.97 -12.30
N LYS A 86 10.44 -0.90 -11.09
CA LYS A 86 9.80 -1.41 -9.88
C LYS A 86 9.44 -0.27 -8.95
N VAL A 87 8.19 -0.24 -8.51
CA VAL A 87 7.68 0.68 -7.49
C VAL A 87 7.16 -0.09 -6.28
N GLU A 88 7.22 0.54 -5.11
CA GLU A 88 6.60 0.08 -3.87
C GLU A 88 5.43 1.02 -3.54
N LEU A 89 4.25 0.45 -3.34
CA LEU A 89 3.00 1.18 -3.06
C LEU A 89 2.52 0.89 -1.63
N HIS A 90 2.17 1.96 -0.92
CA HIS A 90 1.34 1.93 0.27
C HIS A 90 0.12 2.82 0.07
N GLY A 91 -1.07 2.32 0.40
CA GLY A 91 -2.33 3.04 0.19
C GLY A 91 -2.98 2.72 -1.14
N GLU A 92 -3.67 3.68 -1.75
CA GLU A 92 -4.37 3.51 -3.02
C GLU A 92 -3.75 4.34 -4.14
N ALA A 93 -3.58 3.71 -5.29
CA ALA A 93 -3.12 4.38 -6.49
C ALA A 93 -3.75 3.80 -7.77
N PHE A 94 -4.01 4.70 -8.71
CA PHE A 94 -4.32 4.35 -10.10
C PHE A 94 -3.06 4.53 -10.95
N PHE A 95 -2.76 3.52 -11.75
CA PHE A 95 -1.59 3.48 -12.62
C PHE A 95 -2.01 3.50 -14.08
N GLU A 96 -1.42 4.41 -14.85
CA GLU A 96 -1.38 4.37 -16.30
C GLU A 96 0.07 4.12 -16.73
N VAL A 97 0.40 2.85 -16.95
CA VAL A 97 1.78 2.42 -17.19
C VAL A 97 2.14 2.57 -18.66
N THR A 98 3.25 3.25 -18.93
CA THR A 98 3.81 3.37 -20.28
C THR A 98 4.21 1.99 -20.81
N ALA A 99 3.74 1.70 -22.03
CA ALA A 99 3.91 0.40 -22.64
C ALA A 99 5.39 0.10 -22.94
N ASN A 100 5.90 -1.01 -22.40
CA ASN A 100 7.21 -1.55 -22.71
C ASN A 100 7.23 -3.05 -22.40
N LYS A 101 7.25 -3.88 -23.46
CA LYS A 101 7.21 -5.34 -23.36
C LYS A 101 8.56 -5.94 -22.98
N GLU A 102 9.67 -5.27 -23.31
CA GLU A 102 11.03 -5.75 -23.03
C GLU A 102 11.42 -5.53 -21.57
N LYS A 103 10.81 -4.52 -20.93
CA LYS A 103 11.07 -4.18 -19.53
C LYS A 103 9.76 -4.03 -18.76
N PRO A 104 9.22 -5.11 -18.17
CA PRO A 104 7.99 -5.04 -17.39
C PRO A 104 8.05 -4.02 -16.25
N PHE A 105 6.88 -3.52 -15.87
CA PHE A 105 6.67 -2.67 -14.71
C PHE A 105 6.14 -3.54 -13.56
N GLU A 106 6.74 -3.40 -12.38
CA GLU A 106 6.47 -4.19 -11.19
C GLU A 106 5.95 -3.26 -10.08
N VAL A 107 4.75 -3.52 -9.54
CA VAL A 107 4.23 -2.86 -8.32
C VAL A 107 4.32 -3.87 -7.18
N GLU A 108 5.07 -3.52 -6.13
CA GLU A 108 5.10 -4.26 -4.88
C GLU A 108 4.17 -3.59 -3.87
N CYS A 109 3.21 -4.36 -3.34
CA CYS A 109 2.27 -3.91 -2.33
C CYS A 109 2.13 -4.99 -1.25
N GLY A 110 3.10 -5.01 -0.32
CA GLY A 110 3.18 -6.02 0.74
C GLY A 110 3.46 -7.43 0.20
N PRO A 111 2.57 -8.42 0.41
CA PRO A 111 2.78 -9.79 -0.07
C PRO A 111 2.47 -9.98 -1.55
N ILE A 112 2.00 -8.95 -2.25
CA ILE A 112 1.58 -9.00 -3.64
C ILE A 112 2.60 -8.27 -4.53
N GLU A 113 2.91 -8.91 -5.66
CA GLU A 113 3.66 -8.31 -6.76
C GLU A 113 2.80 -8.33 -8.02
N ILE A 114 2.63 -7.17 -8.63
CA ILE A 114 1.81 -6.97 -9.83
C ILE A 114 2.75 -6.64 -10.98
N ILE A 115 2.72 -7.44 -12.04
CA ILE A 115 3.58 -7.29 -13.21
C ILE A 115 2.74 -6.93 -14.42
N VAL A 116 3.13 -5.86 -15.11
CA VAL A 116 2.43 -5.33 -16.29
C VAL A 116 3.43 -4.86 -17.36
N THR A 117 2.96 -4.71 -18.59
CA THR A 117 3.79 -4.23 -19.72
C THR A 117 3.20 -3.01 -20.44
N GLY A 118 2.09 -2.46 -19.94
CA GLY A 118 1.34 -1.35 -20.54
C GLY A 118 -0.14 -1.52 -20.22
N THR A 119 -0.56 -1.02 -19.06
CA THR A 119 -1.81 -1.42 -18.39
C THR A 119 -2.37 -0.25 -17.60
N ARG A 120 -3.70 -0.11 -17.59
CA ARG A 120 -4.44 0.83 -16.71
C ARG A 120 -5.14 0.07 -15.60
N PHE A 121 -4.80 0.34 -14.35
CA PHE A 121 -5.32 -0.41 -13.22
C PHE A 121 -5.26 0.35 -11.91
N ASN A 122 -6.12 -0.03 -10.97
CA ASN A 122 -6.15 0.49 -9.61
C ASN A 122 -5.62 -0.54 -8.62
N VAL A 123 -4.91 -0.08 -7.61
CA VAL A 123 -4.48 -0.91 -6.48
C VAL A 123 -4.83 -0.19 -5.18
N THR A 124 -5.60 -0.85 -4.33
CA THR A 124 -5.89 -0.43 -2.94
C THR A 124 -5.14 -1.37 -2.01
N ALA A 125 -4.14 -0.85 -1.31
CA ALA A 125 -3.21 -1.62 -0.49
C ALA A 125 -2.79 -0.86 0.78
N TYR A 126 -3.77 -0.33 1.52
CA TYR A 126 -3.48 0.32 2.80
C TYR A 126 -2.90 -0.70 3.79
N PRO A 127 -1.78 -0.39 4.47
CA PRO A 127 -1.17 -1.31 5.44
C PRO A 127 -2.12 -1.71 6.59
N SER A 128 -2.97 -0.78 7.03
CA SER A 128 -3.96 -0.95 8.09
C SER A 128 -5.13 -1.87 7.73
N GLU A 129 -5.42 -2.06 6.43
CA GLU A 129 -6.55 -2.85 5.98
C GLU A 129 -6.21 -4.33 5.80
N ASN A 130 -7.20 -5.22 5.96
CA ASN A 130 -6.98 -6.65 5.75
C ASN A 130 -6.86 -7.03 4.27
N ARG A 131 -7.37 -6.18 3.36
CA ARG A 131 -7.50 -6.49 1.94
C ARG A 131 -6.45 -5.76 1.11
N ILE A 132 -6.00 -6.40 0.04
CA ILE A 132 -5.33 -5.77 -1.09
C ILE A 132 -6.19 -6.02 -2.31
N ILE A 133 -6.61 -4.95 -2.98
CA ILE A 133 -7.55 -5.02 -4.09
C ILE A 133 -6.87 -4.49 -5.34
N THR A 134 -6.88 -5.27 -6.42
CA THR A 134 -6.35 -4.86 -7.74
C THR A 134 -7.47 -4.91 -8.75
N THR A 135 -7.81 -3.79 -9.37
CA THR A 135 -8.89 -3.70 -10.38
C THR A 135 -8.30 -3.35 -11.73
N LEU A 136 -8.51 -4.20 -12.73
CA LEU A 136 -7.97 -4.01 -14.07
C LEU A 136 -8.96 -3.29 -14.98
N THR A 137 -8.57 -2.15 -15.53
CA THR A 137 -9.37 -1.37 -16.50
C THR A 137 -8.97 -1.69 -17.94
N GLU A 138 -7.68 -1.68 -18.26
CA GLU A 138 -7.17 -1.94 -19.61
C GLU A 138 -5.84 -2.71 -19.56
N GLY A 139 -5.61 -3.60 -20.52
CA GLY A 139 -4.37 -4.34 -20.67
C GLY A 139 -4.41 -5.71 -19.98
N LYS A 140 -3.28 -6.11 -19.38
CA LYS A 140 -3.16 -7.39 -18.66
C LYS A 140 -2.31 -7.21 -17.42
N ILE A 141 -2.70 -7.91 -16.36
CA ILE A 141 -1.94 -8.04 -15.12
C ILE A 141 -1.54 -9.49 -14.93
N LEU A 142 -0.30 -9.71 -14.53
CA LEU A 142 0.11 -10.94 -13.85
C LEU A 142 0.32 -10.61 -12.37
N LEU A 143 -0.49 -11.21 -11.50
CA LEU A 143 -0.45 -11.01 -10.06
C LEU A 143 0.20 -12.23 -9.40
N ASN A 144 1.28 -11.96 -8.67
CA ASN A 144 2.05 -12.95 -7.93
C ASN A 144 1.81 -12.79 -6.42
N THR A 145 1.69 -13.91 -5.73
CA THR A 145 1.69 -13.99 -4.26
C THR A 145 2.72 -15.06 -3.85
N LYS A 146 3.17 -15.08 -2.59
CA LYS A 146 4.12 -16.12 -2.15
C LYS A 146 3.44 -17.48 -1.97
N GLU A 147 2.14 -17.46 -1.74
CA GLU A 147 1.34 -18.61 -1.28
C GLU A 147 0.61 -19.33 -2.40
N GLN A 148 0.38 -18.67 -3.53
CA GLN A 148 -0.44 -19.19 -4.61
C GLN A 148 0.26 -19.05 -5.96
N LYS A 149 -0.21 -19.81 -6.95
CA LYS A 149 0.29 -19.69 -8.32
C LYS A 149 -0.05 -18.30 -8.87
N PRO A 150 0.80 -17.74 -9.75
CA PRO A 150 0.50 -16.49 -10.46
C PRO A 150 -0.87 -16.53 -11.13
N VAL A 151 -1.64 -15.45 -10.98
CA VAL A 151 -2.97 -15.29 -11.58
C VAL A 151 -2.95 -14.14 -12.56
N ALA A 152 -3.48 -14.37 -13.77
CA ALA A 152 -3.68 -13.31 -14.74
C ALA A 152 -5.06 -12.67 -14.56
N LEU A 153 -5.14 -11.34 -14.60
CA LEU A 153 -6.41 -10.62 -14.67
C LEU A 153 -6.64 -10.13 -16.11
N LEU A 154 -7.91 -10.09 -16.49
CA LEU A 154 -8.44 -9.47 -17.70
C LEU A 154 -9.21 -8.18 -17.35
N PRO A 155 -9.40 -7.25 -18.31
CA PRO A 155 -10.23 -6.07 -18.12
C PRO A 155 -11.61 -6.39 -17.52
N GLY A 156 -12.05 -5.57 -16.56
CA GLY A 156 -13.30 -5.80 -15.83
C GLY A 156 -13.22 -6.87 -14.74
N GLN A 157 -12.02 -7.36 -14.42
CA GLN A 157 -11.79 -8.24 -13.27
C GLN A 157 -11.12 -7.50 -12.11
N GLN A 158 -11.40 -7.99 -10.91
CA GLN A 158 -10.80 -7.51 -9.68
C GLN A 158 -10.25 -8.68 -8.87
N ALA A 159 -9.00 -8.59 -8.47
CA ALA A 159 -8.40 -9.50 -7.50
C ALA A 159 -8.51 -8.90 -6.10
N ILE A 160 -8.95 -9.73 -5.15
CA ILE A 160 -9.04 -9.39 -3.73
C ILE A 160 -8.17 -10.39 -2.99
N PHE A 161 -7.09 -9.91 -2.39
CA PHE A 161 -6.24 -10.70 -1.52
C PHE A 161 -6.51 -10.37 -0.06
N GLU A 162 -6.92 -11.36 0.71
CA GLU A 162 -7.16 -11.26 2.15
C GLU A 162 -5.87 -11.61 2.91
N LYS A 163 -5.27 -10.66 3.62
CA LYS A 163 -3.93 -10.78 4.23
C LYS A 163 -3.87 -11.85 5.33
N LYS A 164 -4.91 -11.95 6.18
CA LYS A 164 -4.97 -12.92 7.29
C LYS A 164 -5.13 -14.35 6.79
N GLU A 165 -6.07 -14.55 5.88
CA GLU A 165 -6.46 -15.83 5.30
C GLU A 165 -5.48 -16.27 4.21
N LYS A 166 -4.69 -15.33 3.69
CA LYS A 166 -3.78 -15.49 2.54
C LYS A 166 -4.49 -16.03 1.31
N LEU A 167 -5.76 -15.67 1.16
CA LEU A 167 -6.64 -16.13 0.10
C LEU A 167 -6.75 -15.07 -0.99
N LEU A 168 -6.71 -15.52 -2.25
CA LEU A 168 -6.89 -14.67 -3.42
C LEU A 168 -8.21 -15.04 -4.08
N THR A 169 -9.11 -14.07 -4.21
CA THR A 169 -10.40 -14.23 -4.87
C THR A 169 -10.46 -13.32 -6.08
N ILE A 170 -11.00 -13.82 -7.19
CA ILE A 170 -11.24 -13.03 -8.40
C ILE A 170 -12.73 -12.75 -8.55
N LYS A 171 -13.09 -11.47 -8.59
CA LYS A 171 -14.42 -11.02 -9.01
C LYS A 171 -14.41 -10.69 -10.50
N ILE A 172 -15.49 -11.05 -11.18
CA ILE A 172 -15.72 -10.80 -12.61
C ILE A 172 -16.83 -9.77 -12.79
N ASN A 173 -16.88 -9.15 -13.98
CA ASN A 173 -17.87 -8.13 -14.34
C ASN A 173 -17.90 -6.92 -13.40
N VAL A 174 -16.71 -6.52 -12.96
CA VAL A 174 -16.52 -5.38 -12.07
C VAL A 174 -16.53 -4.09 -12.90
N PRO A 175 -17.32 -3.07 -12.50
CA PRO A 175 -17.43 -1.79 -13.19
C PRO A 175 -16.17 -0.94 -12.93
N ALA A 176 -15.06 -1.29 -13.59
CA ALA A 176 -13.75 -0.71 -13.32
C ALA A 176 -13.73 0.84 -13.42
N GLU A 177 -14.40 1.41 -14.42
CA GLU A 177 -14.53 2.87 -14.59
C GLU A 177 -15.17 3.57 -13.38
N ARG A 178 -16.13 2.92 -12.72
CA ARG A 178 -16.74 3.45 -11.50
C ARG A 178 -15.75 3.42 -10.34
N ILE A 179 -15.03 2.32 -10.18
CA ILE A 179 -14.02 2.17 -9.12
C ILE A 179 -12.90 3.18 -9.28
N THR A 180 -12.51 3.52 -10.50
CA THR A 180 -11.38 4.40 -10.78
C THR A 180 -11.76 5.87 -10.98
N SER A 181 -13.05 6.20 -10.88
CA SER A 181 -13.57 7.56 -11.04
C SER A 181 -12.99 8.57 -10.04
N TRP A 182 -12.45 8.10 -8.92
CA TRP A 182 -11.84 8.96 -7.89
C TRP A 182 -10.67 9.77 -8.43
N LYS A 183 -9.94 9.25 -9.41
CA LYS A 183 -8.83 9.97 -10.06
C LYS A 183 -9.32 11.19 -10.86
N ASP A 184 -10.59 11.16 -11.29
CA ASP A 184 -11.25 12.22 -12.05
C ASP A 184 -12.09 13.13 -11.13
N ASN A 185 -11.77 13.16 -9.84
CA ASN A 185 -12.49 13.88 -8.79
C ASN A 185 -13.99 13.50 -8.70
N LYS A 186 -14.31 12.20 -8.82
CA LYS A 186 -15.67 11.69 -8.59
C LYS A 186 -15.70 10.40 -7.79
N LEU A 187 -16.68 10.22 -6.92
CA LEU A 187 -17.05 8.92 -6.37
C LEU A 187 -18.42 8.53 -6.89
N VAL A 188 -18.52 7.36 -7.52
CA VAL A 188 -19.81 6.86 -8.03
C VAL A 188 -20.17 5.61 -7.25
N PHE A 189 -21.31 5.62 -6.57
CA PHE A 189 -21.89 4.47 -5.88
C PHE A 189 -23.20 4.09 -6.55
N ARG A 190 -23.37 2.80 -6.87
CA ARG A 190 -24.61 2.27 -7.45
C ARG A 190 -25.01 1.00 -6.74
N ASN A 191 -26.00 1.11 -5.86
CA ASN A 191 -26.46 0.03 -5.01
C ASN A 191 -25.27 -0.61 -4.25
N GLU A 192 -24.40 0.22 -3.68
CA GLU A 192 -23.20 -0.22 -2.95
C GLU A 192 -23.46 -0.28 -1.44
N PRO A 193 -22.94 -1.29 -0.73
CA PRO A 193 -23.10 -1.39 0.71
C PRO A 193 -22.45 -0.20 1.42
N LEU A 194 -23.08 0.30 2.49
CA LEU A 194 -22.61 1.44 3.26
C LEU A 194 -21.21 1.24 3.82
N GLN A 195 -20.80 -0.01 4.07
CA GLN A 195 -19.41 -0.31 4.41
C GLN A 195 -18.43 0.28 3.38
N SER A 196 -18.61 -0.05 2.09
CA SER A 196 -17.72 0.41 1.03
C SER A 196 -17.89 1.90 0.74
N VAL A 197 -19.10 2.45 0.95
CA VAL A 197 -19.36 3.90 0.84
C VAL A 197 -18.57 4.66 1.91
N PHE A 198 -18.66 4.25 3.18
CA PHE A 198 -17.94 4.90 4.27
C PHE A 198 -16.42 4.71 4.18
N GLU A 199 -15.94 3.53 3.76
CA GLU A 199 -14.51 3.32 3.45
C GLU A 199 -14.04 4.36 2.40
N SER A 200 -14.76 4.46 1.26
CA SER A 200 -14.40 5.38 0.18
C SER A 200 -14.49 6.86 0.57
N LEU A 201 -15.55 7.28 1.28
CA LEU A 201 -15.70 8.64 1.80
C LEU A 201 -14.63 8.94 2.85
N GLY A 202 -14.25 7.96 3.67
CA GLY A 202 -13.21 8.09 4.68
C GLY A 202 -11.87 8.45 4.03
N HIS A 203 -11.48 7.73 2.98
CA HIS A 203 -10.30 8.08 2.20
C HIS A 203 -10.44 9.45 1.56
N TRP A 204 -11.56 9.70 0.88
CA TRP A 204 -11.79 10.94 0.13
C TRP A 204 -11.65 12.21 0.96
N TYR A 205 -12.26 12.24 2.14
CA TYR A 205 -12.26 13.40 3.03
C TYR A 205 -11.18 13.32 4.12
N GLY A 206 -10.42 12.23 4.19
CA GLY A 206 -9.40 12.03 5.21
C GLY A 206 -9.96 11.86 6.62
N VAL A 207 -11.12 11.19 6.74
CA VAL A 207 -11.82 10.96 8.01
C VAL A 207 -11.96 9.46 8.30
N THR A 208 -12.26 9.09 9.54
CA THR A 208 -12.63 7.71 9.90
C THR A 208 -14.11 7.62 10.23
N PHE A 209 -14.72 6.48 9.94
CA PHE A 209 -16.11 6.20 10.27
C PHE A 209 -16.22 5.16 11.38
N ASP A 210 -16.91 5.51 12.45
CA ASP A 210 -17.30 4.60 13.52
C ASP A 210 -18.80 4.38 13.45
N VAL A 211 -19.19 3.19 12.97
CA VAL A 211 -20.60 2.82 12.79
C VAL A 211 -21.05 1.98 13.97
N ALA A 212 -21.84 2.57 14.86
CA ALA A 212 -22.26 1.94 16.12
C ALA A 212 -23.20 0.74 15.91
N ASP A 213 -24.08 0.82 14.92
CA ASP A 213 -24.97 -0.28 14.52
C ASP A 213 -24.43 -0.92 13.23
N SER A 214 -23.79 -2.08 13.36
CA SER A 214 -23.18 -2.79 12.23
C SER A 214 -24.20 -3.27 11.19
N SER A 215 -25.49 -3.34 11.52
CA SER A 215 -26.54 -3.67 10.54
C SER A 215 -26.67 -2.59 9.46
N LEU A 216 -26.28 -1.34 9.77
CA LEU A 216 -26.26 -0.25 8.79
C LEU A 216 -25.29 -0.53 7.65
N LEU A 217 -24.15 -1.20 7.93
CA LEU A 217 -23.10 -1.46 6.95
C LEU A 217 -23.55 -2.31 5.75
N ALA A 218 -24.60 -3.12 5.96
CA ALA A 218 -25.20 -3.96 4.92
C ALA A 218 -26.28 -3.24 4.10
N MET A 219 -26.69 -2.03 4.47
CA MET A 219 -27.63 -1.25 3.66
C MET A 219 -26.94 -0.69 2.42
N HIS A 220 -27.69 -0.47 1.35
CA HIS A 220 -27.16 -0.06 0.06
C HIS A 220 -27.49 1.39 -0.24
N TYR A 221 -26.55 2.09 -0.89
CA TYR A 221 -26.71 3.48 -1.27
C TYR A 221 -26.32 3.72 -2.74
N THR A 222 -26.97 4.71 -3.35
CA THR A 222 -26.71 5.14 -4.72
C THR A 222 -26.56 6.65 -4.73
N VAL A 223 -25.36 7.12 -5.03
CA VAL A 223 -25.05 8.55 -5.11
C VAL A 223 -23.84 8.75 -6.03
N THR A 224 -23.75 9.91 -6.64
CA THR A 224 -22.49 10.38 -7.24
C THR A 224 -22.05 11.60 -6.45
N VAL A 225 -20.81 11.57 -5.98
CA VAL A 225 -20.13 12.65 -5.26
C VAL A 225 -19.06 13.20 -6.18
N THR A 226 -18.91 14.50 -6.19
CA THR A 226 -17.91 15.24 -6.96
C THR A 226 -17.15 16.17 -6.01
N ASP A 227 -17.70 17.35 -5.74
CA ASP A 227 -17.07 18.40 -4.93
C ASP A 227 -17.90 18.76 -3.67
N GLU A 228 -18.99 18.03 -3.40
CA GLU A 228 -19.85 18.29 -2.25
C GLU A 228 -19.07 18.12 -0.93
N PRO A 229 -19.33 18.92 0.11
CA PRO A 229 -18.75 18.71 1.43
C PRO A 229 -19.31 17.43 2.08
N LEU A 230 -18.49 16.78 2.91
CA LEU A 230 -18.88 15.53 3.57
C LEU A 230 -20.20 15.65 4.36
N ASP A 231 -20.41 16.77 5.04
CA ASP A 231 -21.62 17.00 5.84
C ASP A 231 -22.89 16.99 4.98
N GLU A 232 -22.84 17.53 3.75
CA GLU A 232 -23.98 17.51 2.84
C GLU A 232 -24.31 16.08 2.38
N ILE A 233 -23.29 15.26 2.12
CA ILE A 233 -23.47 13.85 1.74
C ILE A 233 -24.09 13.05 2.88
N LEU A 234 -23.62 13.27 4.12
CA LEU A 234 -24.16 12.59 5.29
C LEU A 234 -25.58 13.06 5.63
N LEU A 235 -25.88 14.34 5.40
CA LEU A 235 -27.24 14.88 5.51
C LEU A 235 -28.18 14.21 4.50
N LEU A 236 -27.78 14.13 3.23
CA LEU A 236 -28.54 13.42 2.19
C LEU A 236 -28.74 11.93 2.54
N LEU A 237 -27.69 11.29 3.05
CA LEU A 237 -27.75 9.90 3.50
C LEU A 237 -28.78 9.74 4.64
N SER A 238 -28.79 10.65 5.62
CA SER A 238 -29.74 10.63 6.75
C SER A 238 -31.20 10.80 6.35
N HIS A 239 -31.48 11.38 5.19
CA HIS A 239 -32.85 11.50 4.65
C HIS A 239 -33.33 10.23 3.93
N THR A 240 -32.40 9.35 3.53
CA THR A 240 -32.72 8.13 2.77
C THR A 240 -32.60 6.87 3.62
N ILE A 241 -31.74 6.92 4.63
CA ILE A 241 -31.47 5.83 5.56
C ILE A 241 -31.61 6.41 6.96
N ASP A 242 -32.29 5.67 7.84
CA ASP A 242 -32.62 6.11 9.19
C ASP A 242 -31.38 6.14 10.11
N ILE A 243 -30.55 7.16 9.92
CA ILE A 243 -29.30 7.39 10.65
C ILE A 243 -29.24 8.81 11.22
N LYS A 244 -28.46 8.94 12.29
CA LYS A 244 -27.88 10.19 12.79
C LYS A 244 -26.37 10.10 12.74
N TYR A 245 -25.72 11.23 12.58
CA TYR A 245 -24.28 11.31 12.54
C TYR A 245 -23.74 12.53 13.30
N THR A 246 -22.50 12.41 13.76
CA THR A 246 -21.74 13.50 14.37
C THR A 246 -20.33 13.51 13.79
N ILE A 247 -19.86 14.69 13.37
CA ILE A 247 -18.50 14.89 12.87
C ILE A 247 -17.70 15.60 13.96
N SER A 248 -16.56 15.04 14.36
CA SER A 248 -15.65 15.64 15.36
C SER A 248 -14.21 15.27 15.07
N HIS A 249 -13.34 16.26 14.87
CA HIS A 249 -11.88 16.08 14.75
C HIS A 249 -11.43 14.99 13.74
N GLY A 250 -12.07 14.92 12.56
CA GLY A 250 -11.74 13.90 11.55
C GLY A 250 -12.34 12.51 11.83
N HIS A 251 -13.21 12.40 12.83
CA HIS A 251 -13.97 11.18 13.14
C HIS A 251 -15.47 11.42 12.90
N VAL A 252 -16.13 10.47 12.24
CA VAL A 252 -17.57 10.48 11.98
C VAL A 252 -18.19 9.31 12.74
N ILE A 253 -19.07 9.61 13.69
CA ILE A 253 -19.84 8.60 14.39
C ILE A 253 -21.20 8.49 13.70
N VAL A 254 -21.58 7.28 13.29
CA VAL A 254 -22.87 6.99 12.65
C VAL A 254 -23.65 6.01 13.52
N SER A 255 -24.93 6.31 13.76
CA SER A 255 -25.84 5.44 14.52
C SER A 255 -27.26 5.54 13.96
N ARG A 256 -28.13 4.58 14.28
CA ARG A 256 -29.54 4.61 13.88
C ARG A 256 -30.30 5.68 14.68
N ASN A 257 -31.31 6.31 14.09
CA ASN A 257 -32.23 7.13 14.88
C ASN A 257 -33.01 6.21 15.83
N GLN A 258 -33.11 6.62 17.10
CA GLN A 258 -33.91 5.88 18.08
C GLN A 258 -35.37 6.24 17.95
#